data_AF-A0A0A2TCN5-F1
#
_entry.id   AF-A0A0A2TCN5-F1
#
_cell.length_a   1.000
_cell.length_b   1.000
_cell.length_c   1.000
_cell.angle_alpha   90.00
_cell.angle_beta   90.00
_cell.angle_gamma   90.00
#
_symmetry.space_group_name_H-M   'P 1'
#
loop_
_entity.id
_entity.type
_entity.pdbx_description
1 polymer ?
#
loop_
_entity_poly.entity_id
_entity_poly.type
_entity_poly.pdbx_seq_one_letter_code
_entity_poly.pdbx_strand_id
1 'polypeptide(L)'
;MMKKLFGVIAGLLVCIASVNPVFAEDNGKPPVEKLEQQFNQMMSLETTKDGKVKKYDSLGRLEQELKSIMTWPLADSYLDTYFYEENDKLYMEEMDGPLRLNTDEDYTLEKINDGQYKLTQQGHNELRDDYTLTIEYSYEAGKWVFADRNNQVGEDEYDGNNGGQLPNTATNLPMMALSGGALMALGAVGLFARRKFSTQN
;
A
#
# COMPACT_ATOMS: atom_id res chain seq x y z
N MET A 1 8.59 -42.09 68.25
CA MET A 1 7.16 -41.71 68.14
C MET A 1 7.06 -40.65 67.05
N MET A 2 6.26 -40.89 66.00
CA MET A 2 5.78 -39.93 64.96
C MET A 2 6.86 -39.28 64.06
N LYS A 3 6.66 -39.04 62.77
CA LYS A 3 5.63 -39.38 61.77
C LYS A 3 6.31 -39.20 60.40
N LYS A 4 5.94 -40.07 59.46
CA LYS A 4 6.36 -40.07 58.05
C LYS A 4 5.98 -38.74 57.38
N LEU A 5 6.85 -38.20 56.51
CA LEU A 5 6.43 -37.31 55.43
C LEU A 5 6.76 -37.97 54.09
N PHE A 6 5.71 -38.25 53.34
CA PHE A 6 5.69 -38.61 51.94
C PHE A 6 5.66 -37.34 51.07
N GLY A 7 6.21 -37.45 49.85
CA GLY A 7 5.87 -36.59 48.71
C GLY A 7 6.86 -35.45 48.46
N VAL A 8 7.21 -35.08 47.23
CA VAL A 8 6.60 -35.32 45.92
C VAL A 8 7.70 -35.20 44.86
N ILE A 9 7.69 -36.10 43.88
CA ILE A 9 8.51 -36.04 42.66
C ILE A 9 8.02 -34.86 41.82
N ALA A 10 8.81 -33.79 41.71
CA ALA A 10 8.57 -32.74 40.73
C ALA A 10 9.16 -33.17 39.39
N GLY A 11 8.31 -33.71 38.51
CA GLY A 11 8.63 -33.95 37.11
C GLY A 11 8.81 -32.62 36.39
N LEU A 12 10.02 -32.37 35.89
CA LEU A 12 10.35 -31.24 35.04
C LEU A 12 9.78 -31.52 33.63
N LEU A 13 8.61 -30.95 33.33
CA LEU A 13 7.96 -31.05 32.03
C LEU A 13 8.56 -29.97 31.11
N VAL A 14 9.44 -30.39 30.20
CA VAL A 14 10.01 -29.52 29.17
C VAL A 14 8.94 -29.27 28.12
N CYS A 15 8.26 -28.12 28.19
CA CYS A 15 7.40 -27.63 27.12
C CYS A 15 8.27 -27.15 25.96
N ILE A 16 8.55 -28.03 25.00
CA ILE A 16 9.00 -27.62 23.68
C ILE A 16 7.79 -26.99 23.00
N ALA A 17 7.70 -25.65 23.05
CA ALA A 17 6.76 -24.94 22.21
C ALA A 17 7.18 -25.15 20.76
N SER A 18 6.44 -25.97 20.03
CA SER A 18 6.52 -26.02 18.58
C SER A 18 6.13 -24.64 18.05
N VAL A 19 7.13 -23.83 17.70
CA VAL A 19 6.95 -22.70 16.78
C VAL A 19 6.59 -23.31 15.43
N ASN A 20 5.31 -23.60 15.22
CA ASN A 20 4.80 -23.80 13.87
C ASN A 20 5.06 -22.49 13.13
N PRO A 21 5.84 -22.47 12.05
CA PRO A 21 5.87 -21.28 11.21
C PRO A 21 4.42 -21.01 10.80
N VAL A 22 3.95 -19.79 11.06
CA VAL A 22 2.68 -19.31 10.51
C VAL A 22 2.90 -19.27 9.01
N PHE A 23 2.51 -20.35 8.33
CA PHE A 23 2.41 -20.36 6.89
C PHE A 23 1.33 -19.34 6.52
N ALA A 24 1.68 -18.34 5.72
CA ALA A 24 0.70 -17.43 5.16
C ALA A 24 -0.35 -18.27 4.42
N GLU A 25 -1.62 -18.11 4.77
CA GLU A 25 -2.71 -18.73 4.01
C GLU A 25 -2.64 -18.23 2.57
N ASP A 26 -2.76 -19.15 1.60
CA ASP A 26 -2.90 -18.79 0.18
C ASP A 26 -4.29 -18.18 -0.03
N ASN A 27 -4.35 -16.84 -0.14
CA ASN A 27 -5.61 -16.08 -0.20
C ASN A 27 -6.23 -16.04 -1.62
N GLY A 28 -5.75 -16.91 -2.52
CA GLY A 28 -6.13 -16.93 -3.92
C GLY A 28 -5.56 -15.75 -4.72
N LYS A 29 -6.08 -15.55 -5.94
CA LYS A 29 -5.74 -14.39 -6.78
C LYS A 29 -6.66 -13.20 -6.45
N PRO A 30 -6.19 -11.95 -6.64
CA PRO A 30 -7.06 -10.79 -6.52
C PRO A 30 -8.22 -10.85 -7.54
N PRO A 31 -9.43 -10.40 -7.16
CA PRO A 31 -10.57 -10.31 -8.07
C PRO A 31 -10.44 -9.05 -8.94
N VAL A 32 -9.50 -9.09 -9.88
CA VAL A 32 -9.06 -7.94 -10.72
C VAL A 32 -10.24 -7.17 -11.32
N GLU A 33 -11.09 -7.82 -12.11
CA GLU A 33 -12.22 -7.17 -12.81
C GLU A 33 -13.21 -6.51 -11.84
N LYS A 34 -13.48 -7.16 -10.70
CA LYS A 34 -14.40 -6.63 -9.69
C LYS A 34 -13.81 -5.37 -9.04
N LEU A 35 -12.54 -5.41 -8.65
CA LEU A 35 -11.86 -4.26 -8.05
C LEU A 35 -11.78 -3.10 -9.05
N GLU A 36 -11.50 -3.37 -10.32
CA GLU A 36 -11.47 -2.35 -11.36
C GLU A 36 -12.85 -1.76 -11.61
N GLN A 37 -13.91 -2.57 -11.62
CA GLN A 37 -15.28 -2.07 -11.74
C GLN A 37 -15.64 -1.13 -10.58
N GLN A 38 -15.28 -1.49 -9.34
CA GLN A 38 -15.51 -0.64 -8.16
C GLN A 38 -14.72 0.67 -8.26
N PHE A 39 -13.46 0.61 -8.69
CA PHE A 39 -12.63 1.78 -8.94
C PHE A 39 -13.26 2.71 -9.99
N ASN A 40 -13.67 2.16 -11.14
CA ASN A 40 -14.28 2.92 -12.23
C ASN A 40 -15.58 3.61 -11.82
N GLN A 41 -16.38 2.98 -10.95
CA GLN A 41 -17.59 3.59 -10.40
C GLN A 41 -17.29 4.80 -9.51
N MET A 42 -16.18 4.80 -8.78
CA MET A 42 -15.78 5.92 -7.93
C MET A 42 -15.05 7.03 -8.69
N MET A 43 -14.38 6.70 -9.80
CA MET A 43 -13.72 7.67 -10.67
C MET A 43 -14.61 8.20 -11.80
N SER A 44 -15.87 7.74 -11.88
CA SER A 44 -16.87 8.21 -12.87
C SER A 44 -18.13 8.74 -12.19
N LEU A 45 -17.98 9.39 -11.04
CA LEU A 45 -19.11 9.92 -10.29
C LEU A 45 -19.82 11.01 -11.08
N GLU A 46 -21.15 10.97 -11.07
CA GLU A 46 -21.93 12.04 -11.67
C GLU A 46 -21.76 13.35 -10.91
N THR A 47 -21.49 14.41 -11.65
CA THR A 47 -21.40 15.78 -11.14
C THR A 47 -22.52 16.66 -11.70
N THR A 48 -22.77 17.79 -11.06
CA THR A 48 -23.52 18.91 -11.65
C THR A 48 -22.62 19.73 -12.58
N LYS A 49 -23.17 20.77 -13.23
CA LYS A 49 -22.42 21.60 -14.19
C LYS A 49 -21.22 22.34 -13.58
N ASP A 50 -21.26 22.57 -12.28
CA ASP A 50 -20.24 23.21 -11.45
C ASP A 50 -19.33 22.20 -10.74
N GLY A 51 -19.29 20.93 -11.19
CA GLY A 51 -18.37 19.92 -10.65
C GLY A 51 -18.79 19.26 -9.33
N LYS A 52 -19.88 19.71 -8.70
CA LYS A 52 -20.35 19.14 -7.43
C LYS A 52 -20.81 17.70 -7.60
N VAL A 53 -20.27 16.80 -6.79
CA VAL A 53 -20.60 15.37 -6.78
C VAL A 53 -22.03 15.16 -6.29
N LYS A 54 -22.81 14.35 -7.01
CA LYS A 54 -24.23 14.09 -6.65
C LYS A 54 -24.41 12.98 -5.61
N LYS A 55 -23.53 11.97 -5.62
CA LYS A 55 -23.70 10.74 -4.84
C LYS A 55 -23.27 10.88 -3.38
N TYR A 56 -22.30 11.75 -3.10
CA TYR A 56 -21.69 11.91 -1.79
C TYR A 56 -21.75 13.37 -1.36
N ASP A 57 -22.09 13.57 -0.09
CA ASP A 57 -22.26 14.90 0.49
C ASP A 57 -21.00 15.40 1.22
N SER A 58 -19.97 14.56 1.40
CA SER A 58 -18.72 14.92 2.08
C SER A 58 -17.53 14.08 1.59
N LEU A 59 -16.33 14.63 1.74
CA LEU A 59 -15.09 13.93 1.44
C LEU A 59 -14.93 12.67 2.31
N GLY A 60 -15.25 12.77 3.60
CA GLY A 60 -15.13 11.66 4.55
C GLY A 60 -15.97 10.43 4.19
N ARG A 61 -17.14 10.62 3.55
CA ARG A 61 -17.94 9.48 3.08
C ARG A 61 -17.30 8.80 1.87
N LEU A 62 -16.80 9.57 0.91
CA LEU A 62 -16.10 9.04 -0.26
C LEU A 62 -14.79 8.34 0.16
N GLU A 63 -14.09 8.89 1.15
CA GLU A 63 -12.88 8.31 1.71
C GLU A 63 -13.11 6.89 2.24
N GLN A 64 -14.20 6.65 2.96
CA GLN A 64 -14.52 5.30 3.46
C GLN A 64 -14.78 4.31 2.32
N GLU A 65 -15.42 4.75 1.24
CA GLU A 65 -15.66 3.92 0.06
C GLU A 65 -14.35 3.61 -0.68
N LEU A 66 -13.44 4.57 -0.84
CA LEU A 66 -12.12 4.34 -1.42
C LEU A 66 -11.30 3.38 -0.55
N LYS A 67 -11.21 3.62 0.77
CA LYS A 67 -10.54 2.75 1.74
C LYS A 67 -11.15 1.34 1.81
N SER A 68 -12.33 1.14 1.23
CA SER A 68 -12.93 -0.19 1.11
C SER A 68 -12.28 -1.06 0.01
N ILE A 69 -11.60 -0.45 -0.97
CA ILE A 69 -10.98 -1.18 -2.09
C ILE A 69 -9.49 -0.88 -2.30
N MET A 70 -8.93 0.09 -1.57
CA MET A 70 -7.50 0.42 -1.65
C MET A 70 -6.92 0.72 -0.27
N THR A 71 -5.60 0.67 -0.16
CA THR A 71 -4.87 1.04 1.06
C THR A 71 -5.12 2.50 1.40
N TRP A 72 -4.95 2.86 2.68
CA TRP A 72 -5.19 4.23 3.13
C TRP A 72 -4.32 5.27 2.41
N PRO A 73 -3.00 5.06 2.23
CA PRO A 73 -2.17 6.02 1.52
C PRO A 73 -2.63 6.25 0.07
N LEU A 74 -3.05 5.17 -0.61
CA LEU A 74 -3.55 5.28 -1.97
C LEU A 74 -4.88 6.03 -2.02
N ALA A 75 -5.82 5.72 -1.11
CA ALA A 75 -7.10 6.41 -1.01
C ALA A 75 -6.93 7.92 -0.80
N ASP A 76 -6.06 8.31 0.12
CA ASP A 76 -5.79 9.72 0.42
C ASP A 76 -5.20 10.42 -0.82
N SER A 77 -4.24 9.80 -1.52
CA SER A 77 -3.70 10.35 -2.77
C SER A 77 -4.76 10.56 -3.85
N TYR A 78 -5.72 9.65 -4.00
CA TYR A 78 -6.81 9.80 -4.97
C TYR A 78 -7.79 10.91 -4.57
N LEU A 79 -8.11 11.04 -3.28
CA LEU A 79 -8.95 12.12 -2.79
C LEU A 79 -8.30 13.47 -3.05
N ASP A 80 -7.03 13.62 -2.66
CA ASP A 80 -6.28 14.88 -2.79
C ASP A 80 -6.08 15.30 -4.26
N THR A 81 -6.04 14.33 -5.19
CA THR A 81 -5.80 14.62 -6.62
C THR A 81 -7.09 14.97 -7.36
N TYR A 82 -8.20 14.28 -7.06
CA TYR A 82 -9.41 14.32 -7.89
C TYR A 82 -10.59 15.02 -7.24
N PHE A 83 -10.52 15.34 -5.95
CA PHE A 83 -11.65 15.86 -5.20
C PHE A 83 -11.23 16.99 -4.26
N TYR A 84 -12.16 17.91 -4.03
CA TYR A 84 -12.01 18.93 -3.01
C TYR A 84 -13.35 19.21 -2.34
N GLU A 85 -13.29 19.78 -1.14
CA GLU A 85 -14.47 20.18 -0.38
C GLU A 85 -14.54 21.70 -0.29
N GLU A 86 -15.69 22.27 -0.67
CA GLU A 86 -15.96 23.70 -0.54
C GLU A 86 -17.38 23.90 0.03
N ASN A 87 -17.51 24.71 1.09
CA ASN A 87 -18.79 24.98 1.75
C ASN A 87 -19.55 23.69 2.12
N ASP A 88 -18.84 22.73 2.74
CA ASP A 88 -19.35 21.41 3.14
C ASP A 88 -19.97 20.59 1.99
N LYS A 89 -19.49 20.80 0.76
CA LYS A 89 -19.91 20.07 -0.43
C LYS A 89 -18.70 19.52 -1.15
N LEU A 90 -18.85 18.30 -1.66
CA LEU A 90 -17.83 17.60 -2.42
C LEU A 90 -17.88 17.99 -3.90
N TYR A 91 -16.71 18.32 -4.45
CA TYR A 91 -16.50 18.64 -5.85
C TYR A 91 -15.43 17.72 -6.44
N MET A 92 -15.50 17.52 -7.75
CA MET A 92 -14.47 16.82 -8.53
C MET A 92 -13.63 17.83 -9.29
N GLU A 93 -12.31 17.63 -9.30
CA GLU A 93 -11.38 18.45 -10.07
C GLU A 93 -11.63 18.30 -11.58
N GLU A 94 -11.58 19.43 -12.31
CA GLU A 94 -11.74 19.45 -13.76
C GLU A 94 -10.43 19.04 -14.46
N MET A 95 -10.07 17.77 -14.33
CA MET A 95 -8.87 17.19 -14.95
C MET A 95 -9.14 15.80 -15.52
N ASP A 96 -8.17 15.29 -16.29
CA ASP A 96 -8.27 13.94 -16.82
C ASP A 96 -8.21 12.89 -15.70
N GLY A 97 -9.11 11.92 -15.77
CA GLY A 97 -9.15 10.82 -14.83
C GLY A 97 -7.91 9.91 -14.88
N PRO A 98 -7.74 9.07 -13.85
CA PRO A 98 -6.66 8.10 -13.79
C PRO A 98 -6.75 7.10 -14.94
N LEU A 99 -5.61 6.51 -15.31
CA LEU A 99 -5.62 5.38 -16.24
C LEU A 99 -6.40 4.21 -15.64
N ARG A 100 -7.21 3.59 -16.50
CA ARG A 100 -8.06 2.44 -16.17
C ARG A 100 -7.47 1.21 -16.79
N LEU A 101 -7.61 0.09 -16.10
CA LEU A 101 -7.31 -1.22 -16.67
C LEU A 101 -8.37 -1.52 -17.73
N ASN A 102 -7.93 -1.79 -18.97
CA ASN A 102 -8.81 -2.34 -19.98
C ASN A 102 -8.91 -3.86 -19.79
N THR A 103 -10.02 -4.33 -19.21
CA THR A 103 -10.22 -5.76 -18.93
C THR A 103 -10.50 -6.58 -20.20
N ASP A 104 -10.77 -5.92 -21.33
CA ASP A 104 -10.95 -6.58 -22.63
C ASP A 104 -9.62 -6.81 -23.36
N GLU A 105 -8.52 -6.25 -22.85
CA GLU A 105 -7.17 -6.43 -23.36
C GLU A 105 -6.34 -7.33 -22.44
N ASP A 106 -5.31 -7.96 -23.01
CA ASP A 106 -4.41 -8.82 -22.25
C ASP A 106 -3.65 -8.02 -21.18
N TYR A 107 -3.46 -8.65 -20.02
CA TYR A 107 -2.62 -8.14 -18.95
C TYR A 107 -1.83 -9.29 -18.32
N THR A 108 -0.69 -8.97 -17.73
CA THR A 108 0.10 -9.93 -16.95
C THR A 108 -0.25 -9.77 -15.48
N LEU A 109 -0.52 -10.88 -14.77
CA LEU A 109 -0.74 -10.90 -13.32
C LEU A 109 0.28 -11.82 -12.65
N GLU A 110 1.25 -11.22 -11.97
CA GLU A 110 2.38 -11.89 -11.31
C GLU A 110 2.12 -12.03 -9.80
N LYS A 111 2.28 -13.25 -9.25
CA LYS A 111 2.25 -13.48 -7.79
C LYS A 111 3.60 -13.08 -7.22
N ILE A 112 3.63 -12.10 -6.32
CA ILE A 112 4.84 -11.70 -5.60
C ILE A 112 5.00 -12.57 -4.35
N ASN A 113 3.91 -12.75 -3.60
CA ASN A 113 3.79 -13.70 -2.48
C ASN A 113 2.30 -14.00 -2.20
N ASP A 114 1.99 -14.74 -1.13
CA ASP A 114 0.62 -15.18 -0.79
C ASP A 114 -0.37 -14.04 -0.48
N GLY A 115 0.13 -12.83 -0.23
CA GLY A 115 -0.68 -11.65 0.03
C GLY A 115 -0.44 -10.51 -0.96
N GLN A 116 0.33 -10.72 -2.03
CA GLN A 116 0.70 -9.65 -2.97
C GLN A 116 0.75 -10.12 -4.42
N TYR A 117 0.16 -9.31 -5.29
CA TYR A 117 0.18 -9.50 -6.74
C TYR A 117 0.50 -8.19 -7.45
N LYS A 118 1.14 -8.29 -8.61
CA LYS A 118 1.39 -7.15 -9.49
C LYS A 118 0.77 -7.42 -10.86
N LEU A 119 -0.03 -6.47 -11.34
CA LEU A 119 -0.57 -6.46 -12.68
C LEU A 119 0.18 -5.45 -13.54
N THR A 120 0.47 -5.83 -14.77
CA THR A 120 1.04 -4.94 -15.78
C THR A 120 0.23 -5.04 -17.07
N GLN A 121 -0.20 -3.91 -17.60
CA GLN A 121 -0.84 -3.78 -18.91
C GLN A 121 -0.12 -2.70 -19.72
N GLN A 122 0.22 -3.04 -20.96
CA GLN A 122 0.65 -2.06 -21.96
C GLN A 122 -0.55 -1.74 -22.84
N GLY A 123 -0.67 -0.48 -23.22
CA GLY A 123 -1.71 -0.06 -24.14
C GLY A 123 -1.31 1.21 -24.87
N HIS A 124 -2.20 1.67 -25.73
CA HIS A 124 -2.05 2.90 -26.49
C HIS A 124 -3.36 3.69 -26.44
N ASN A 125 -3.30 5.00 -26.27
CA ASN A 125 -4.46 5.85 -26.56
C ASN A 125 -4.03 7.18 -27.19
N GLU A 126 -4.94 7.77 -27.97
CA GLU A 126 -4.66 9.01 -28.71
C GLU A 126 -4.30 10.22 -27.83
N LEU A 127 -4.62 10.17 -26.53
CA LEU A 127 -4.37 11.27 -25.57
C LEU A 127 -3.03 11.15 -24.84
N ARG A 128 -2.47 9.95 -24.73
CA ARG A 128 -1.33 9.62 -23.84
C ARG A 128 -0.34 8.64 -24.48
N ASP A 129 -0.39 8.52 -25.80
CA ASP A 129 0.41 7.59 -26.61
C ASP A 129 0.50 6.19 -25.97
N ASP A 130 1.65 5.54 -26.11
CA ASP A 130 1.93 4.26 -25.48
C ASP A 130 2.09 4.45 -23.97
N TYR A 131 1.40 3.61 -23.21
CA TYR A 131 1.45 3.62 -21.76
C TYR A 131 1.70 2.24 -21.18
N THR A 132 2.28 2.22 -19.98
CA THR A 132 2.33 1.05 -19.11
C THR A 132 1.58 1.35 -17.81
N LEU A 133 0.51 0.60 -17.58
CA LEU A 133 -0.25 0.60 -16.32
C LEU A 133 0.30 -0.50 -15.41
N THR A 134 0.73 -0.13 -14.20
CA THR A 134 1.12 -1.07 -13.15
C THR A 134 0.18 -0.93 -11.96
N ILE A 135 -0.39 -2.05 -11.51
CA ILE A 135 -1.28 -2.10 -10.35
C ILE A 135 -0.74 -3.13 -9.37
N GLU A 136 -0.53 -2.73 -8.12
CA GLU A 136 -0.19 -3.64 -7.04
C GLU A 136 -1.42 -3.94 -6.19
N TYR A 137 -1.59 -5.20 -5.82
CA TYR A 137 -2.65 -5.68 -4.95
C TYR A 137 -2.07 -6.21 -3.65
N SER A 138 -2.72 -5.90 -2.52
CA SER A 138 -2.42 -6.49 -1.22
C SER A 138 -3.65 -7.18 -0.62
N TYR A 139 -3.43 -8.27 0.10
CA TYR A 139 -4.46 -8.92 0.90
C TYR A 139 -4.41 -8.39 2.34
N GLU A 140 -5.35 -7.54 2.70
CA GLU A 140 -5.41 -6.84 3.98
C GLU A 140 -6.79 -6.97 4.60
N ALA A 141 -6.84 -7.20 5.92
CA ALA A 141 -8.09 -7.33 6.67
C ALA A 141 -9.10 -8.33 6.04
N GLY A 142 -8.60 -9.45 5.49
CA GLY A 142 -9.43 -10.51 4.93
C GLY A 142 -9.98 -10.24 3.52
N LYS A 143 -9.42 -9.27 2.79
CA LYS A 143 -9.81 -8.96 1.40
C LYS A 143 -8.64 -8.44 0.57
N TRP A 144 -8.74 -8.58 -0.74
CA TRP A 144 -7.84 -7.94 -1.69
C TRP A 144 -8.20 -6.47 -1.87
N VAL A 145 -7.18 -5.60 -1.91
CA VAL A 145 -7.29 -4.16 -2.16
C VAL A 145 -6.17 -3.71 -3.10
N PHE A 146 -6.31 -2.53 -3.71
CA PHE A 146 -5.21 -1.86 -4.41
C PHE A 146 -4.19 -1.33 -3.40
N ALA A 147 -2.95 -1.77 -3.53
CA ALA A 147 -1.82 -1.28 -2.75
C ALA A 147 -1.18 -0.05 -3.43
N ASP A 148 -1.02 -0.11 -4.75
CA ASP A 148 -0.47 0.97 -5.57
C ASP A 148 -1.07 0.93 -6.99
N ARG A 149 -1.10 2.07 -7.65
CA ARG A 149 -1.51 2.24 -9.05
C ARG A 149 -0.65 3.32 -9.70
N ASN A 150 0.24 2.92 -10.60
CA ASN A 150 1.14 3.82 -11.29
C ASN A 150 0.99 3.69 -12.82
N ASN A 151 1.26 4.78 -13.53
CA ASN A 151 1.32 4.82 -14.97
C ASN A 151 2.66 5.39 -15.43
N GLN A 152 3.17 4.85 -16.53
CA GLN A 152 4.27 5.46 -17.27
C GLN A 152 3.75 5.72 -18.69
N VAL A 153 3.74 6.98 -19.09
CA VAL A 153 3.53 7.37 -20.48
C VAL A 153 4.90 7.35 -21.15
N GLY A 154 5.00 6.75 -22.34
CA GLY A 154 6.22 6.79 -23.13
C GLY A 154 6.63 8.25 -23.34
N GLU A 155 7.81 8.64 -22.84
CA GLU A 155 8.40 9.91 -23.22
C GLU A 155 8.77 9.81 -24.69
N ASP A 156 8.09 10.57 -25.55
CA ASP A 156 8.57 10.83 -26.89
C ASP A 156 10.01 11.36 -26.75
N GLU A 157 10.94 10.67 -27.40
CA GLU A 157 12.33 11.08 -27.52
C GLU A 157 12.37 12.49 -28.12
N TYR A 158 12.44 13.50 -27.26
CA TYR A 158 12.68 14.88 -27.69
C TYR A 158 14.10 14.91 -28.28
N ASP A 159 14.20 14.99 -29.61
CA ASP A 159 15.46 15.27 -30.34
C ASP A 159 16.00 16.63 -29.88
N GLY A 160 16.83 16.59 -28.85
CA GLY A 160 17.38 17.71 -28.11
C GLY A 160 18.49 18.44 -28.87
N ASN A 161 18.28 18.77 -30.14
CA ASN A 161 19.22 19.57 -30.91
C ASN A 161 18.69 20.99 -31.14
N ASN A 162 18.30 21.68 -30.06
CA ASN A 162 18.39 23.14 -29.85
C ASN A 162 17.70 23.56 -28.53
N GLY A 163 18.42 23.45 -27.41
CA GLY A 163 18.01 24.01 -26.12
C GLY A 163 19.22 24.15 -25.21
N GLY A 164 19.50 25.36 -24.73
CA GLY A 164 20.76 25.74 -24.08
C GLY A 164 21.16 24.88 -22.87
N GLN A 165 22.47 24.64 -22.74
CA GLN A 165 23.09 23.97 -21.60
C GLN A 165 22.77 24.71 -20.30
N LEU A 166 22.13 24.01 -19.35
CA LEU A 166 22.19 24.37 -17.93
C LEU A 166 23.41 23.70 -17.28
N PRO A 167 24.10 24.36 -16.33
CA PRO A 167 25.34 23.87 -15.76
C PRO A 167 25.15 22.61 -14.90
N ASN A 168 26.00 21.61 -15.14
CA ASN A 168 26.11 20.37 -14.38
C ASN A 168 26.32 20.64 -12.88
N THR A 169 25.25 20.58 -12.08
CA THR A 169 25.34 20.61 -10.61
C THR A 169 24.38 19.66 -9.87
N ALA A 170 23.84 18.62 -10.53
CA ALA A 170 23.07 17.57 -9.83
C ALA A 170 23.53 16.14 -10.14
N THR A 171 24.78 15.95 -10.57
CA THR A 171 25.45 14.65 -10.49
C THR A 171 25.90 14.45 -9.04
N ASN A 172 25.18 13.58 -8.32
CA ASN A 172 25.52 12.84 -7.08
C ASN A 172 24.42 12.94 -6.01
N LEU A 173 23.34 12.19 -6.18
CA LEU A 173 22.64 11.62 -5.02
C LEU A 173 22.90 10.11 -5.00
N PRO A 174 23.50 9.58 -3.91
CA PRO A 174 23.87 8.18 -3.80
C PRO A 174 22.63 7.28 -3.64
N MET A 175 22.67 6.12 -4.28
CA MET A 175 21.76 5.00 -4.05
C MET A 175 21.68 4.65 -2.56
N MET A 176 20.64 5.13 -1.87
CA MET A 176 20.22 4.66 -0.54
C MET A 176 18.69 4.52 -0.49
N ALA A 177 18.12 3.74 -1.40
CA ALA A 177 16.77 3.16 -1.26
C ALA A 177 16.80 1.62 -1.24
N LEU A 178 17.98 1.04 -0.97
CA LEU A 178 18.21 -0.38 -0.72
C LEU A 178 18.39 -0.58 0.79
N SER A 179 17.30 -0.56 1.58
CA SER A 179 17.18 -1.20 2.90
C SER A 179 15.88 -0.83 3.63
N GLY A 180 14.72 -1.13 3.05
CA GLY A 180 13.44 -1.19 3.77
C GLY A 180 13.29 -2.43 4.66
N GLY A 181 14.37 -2.85 5.35
CA GLY A 181 14.36 -4.08 6.13
C GLY A 181 15.68 -4.37 6.83
N ALA A 182 16.00 -3.60 7.89
CA ALA A 182 16.88 -4.03 9.00
C ALA A 182 17.10 -2.92 10.04
N LEU A 183 16.07 -2.44 10.77
CA LEU A 183 16.30 -1.62 11.99
C LEU A 183 15.22 -1.86 13.07
N MET A 184 15.11 -3.10 13.56
CA MET A 184 14.42 -3.40 14.82
C MET A 184 15.25 -4.38 15.66
N ALA A 185 16.47 -3.97 16.05
CA ALA A 185 17.28 -4.76 16.99
C ALA A 185 18.22 -3.91 17.86
N LEU A 186 17.77 -2.75 18.38
CA LEU A 186 18.51 -2.02 19.43
C LEU A 186 17.58 -1.37 20.47
N GLY A 187 16.48 -2.05 20.82
CA GLY A 187 15.50 -1.59 21.82
C GLY A 187 15.46 -2.37 23.13
N ALA A 188 16.46 -3.19 23.48
CA ALA A 188 16.34 -4.14 24.59
C ALA A 188 17.56 -4.33 25.52
N VAL A 189 18.50 -3.37 25.62
CA VAL A 189 19.67 -3.53 26.53
C VAL A 189 19.82 -2.40 27.57
N GLY A 190 18.92 -1.41 27.60
CA GLY A 190 19.01 -0.24 28.48
C GLY A 190 18.37 -0.32 29.86
N LEU A 191 18.00 -1.50 30.39
CA LEU A 191 17.20 -1.60 31.64
C LEU A 191 17.72 -2.54 32.74
N PHE A 192 18.99 -2.94 32.73
CA PHE A 192 19.57 -3.79 33.80
C PHE A 192 20.77 -3.21 34.57
N ALA A 193 21.07 -1.92 34.46
CA ALA A 193 22.23 -1.31 35.15
C ALA A 193 21.90 -0.20 36.17
N ARG A 194 20.71 -0.19 36.79
CA ARG A 194 20.48 0.61 38.01
C ARG A 194 20.80 -0.20 39.27
N ARG A 195 22.10 -0.19 39.58
CA ARG A 195 22.70 -0.14 40.93
C ARG A 195 21.90 -0.77 42.07
N LYS A 196 22.23 -2.04 42.30
CA LYS A 196 22.31 -2.64 43.63
C LYS A 196 23.63 -2.20 44.27
N PHE A 197 23.63 -1.17 45.12
CA PHE A 197 24.67 -0.92 46.13
C PHE A 197 24.09 -0.02 47.24
N SER A 198 23.56 -0.65 48.28
CA SER A 198 23.38 -0.05 49.60
C SER A 198 23.51 -1.18 50.62
N THR A 199 24.69 -1.30 51.24
CA THR A 199 24.89 -1.85 52.59
C THR A 199 26.35 -1.65 53.01
N GLN A 200 26.52 -1.10 54.23
CA GLN A 200 27.73 -0.98 55.07
C GLN A 200 28.81 -0.01 54.56
N ASN A 201 29.22 1.05 55.27
CA ASN A 201 29.49 1.22 56.71
C ASN A 201 28.98 2.56 57.26
#